data_AF-A0A976HHE0-F1
#
_entry.id   AF-A0A976HHE0-F1
#
_cell.length_a   1.000
_cell.length_b   1.000
_cell.length_c   1.000
_cell.angle_alpha   90.00
_cell.angle_beta   90.00
_cell.angle_gamma   90.00
#
_symmetry.space_group_name_H-M   'P 1'
#
loop_
_entity.id
_entity.type
_entity.pdbx_description
1 polymer ?
#
loop_
_entity_poly.entity_id
_entity_poly.type
_entity_poly.pdbx_seq_one_letter_code
_entity_poly.pdbx_strand_id
1 'polypeptide(L)'
;MIAAAKADGHVTPDERARIDGQLANLGLEEEAAALIAAELDAPLDVGRVAALARNEREATEIYAASLLVVDEDAPAEKGYLAMLAARLGLDPALVAHLHAKAAQLV
;
A
#
# COMPACT_ATOMS: atom_id res chain seq x y z
N MET A 1 -1.29 -0.17 -2.31
CA MET A 1 -2.06 0.98 -1.77
C MET A 1 -3.05 0.56 -0.69
N ILE A 2 -4.15 -0.14 -0.99
CA ILE A 2 -5.14 -0.54 0.05
C ILE A 2 -4.52 -1.47 1.09
N ALA A 3 -3.72 -2.46 0.68
CA ALA A 3 -2.96 -3.30 1.61
C ALA A 3 -1.95 -2.50 2.47
N ALA A 4 -1.45 -1.38 1.98
CA ALA A 4 -0.52 -0.54 2.72
C ALA A 4 -1.28 0.25 3.81
N ALA A 5 -2.44 0.80 3.45
CA ALA A 5 -3.38 1.45 4.38
C ALA A 5 -4.03 0.49 5.41
N LYS A 6 -3.77 -0.83 5.32
CA LYS A 6 -4.33 -1.86 6.22
C LYS A 6 -3.28 -2.51 7.12
N ALA A 7 -2.08 -1.96 7.19
CA ALA A 7 -0.96 -2.64 7.83
C ALA A 7 -1.15 -2.88 9.34
N ASP A 8 -1.97 -2.08 10.02
CA ASP A 8 -2.34 -2.26 11.44
C ASP A 8 -3.34 -3.41 11.68
N GLY A 9 -3.87 -4.00 10.61
CA GLY A 9 -4.79 -5.12 10.63
C GLY A 9 -6.26 -4.73 10.81
N HIS A 10 -6.61 -3.45 10.94
CA HIS A 10 -8.01 -3.02 11.12
C HIS A 10 -8.28 -1.67 10.45
N VAL A 11 -9.16 -1.66 9.44
CA VAL A 11 -9.78 -0.40 8.98
C VAL A 11 -10.83 -0.01 10.01
N THR A 12 -10.66 1.13 10.68
CA THR A 12 -11.69 1.64 11.60
C THR A 12 -12.92 2.13 10.83
N PRO A 13 -14.12 2.19 11.46
CA PRO A 13 -15.31 2.75 10.82
C PRO A 13 -15.13 4.19 10.31
N ASP A 14 -14.34 5.00 11.00
CA ASP A 14 -14.07 6.40 10.62
C ASP A 14 -13.08 6.50 9.45
N GLU A 15 -12.09 5.60 9.37
CA GLU A 15 -11.24 5.47 8.18
C GLU A 15 -12.03 4.98 6.98
N ARG A 16 -12.92 4.01 7.19
CA ARG A 16 -13.80 3.51 6.14
C ARG A 16 -14.66 4.63 5.56
N ALA A 17 -15.30 5.44 6.42
CA ALA A 17 -16.12 6.56 5.98
C ALA A 17 -15.32 7.63 5.22
N ARG A 18 -14.08 7.92 5.64
CA ARG A 18 -13.19 8.84 4.92
C ARG A 18 -12.80 8.30 3.55
N ILE A 19 -12.43 7.02 3.46
CA ILE A 19 -12.06 6.39 2.20
C ILE A 19 -13.26 6.37 1.26
N ASP A 20 -14.44 5.92 1.70
CA ASP A 20 -15.66 5.90 0.89
C ASP A 20 -16.01 7.32 0.37
N GLY A 21 -15.87 8.34 1.22
CA GLY A 21 -16.08 9.74 0.82
C GLY A 21 -15.07 10.24 -0.22
N GLN A 22 -13.80 9.85 -0.12
CA GLN A 22 -12.79 10.16 -1.13
C GLN A 22 -13.04 9.44 -2.45
N LEU A 23 -13.47 8.17 -2.42
CA LEU A 23 -13.80 7.40 -3.62
C LEU A 23 -14.99 8.00 -4.38
N ALA A 24 -16.03 8.45 -3.67
CA ALA A 24 -17.17 9.14 -4.25
C ALA A 24 -16.77 10.46 -4.93
N ASN A 25 -15.84 11.21 -4.33
CA ASN A 25 -15.33 12.46 -4.89
C ASN A 25 -14.43 12.27 -6.12
N LEU A 26 -13.80 11.11 -6.26
CA LEU A 26 -12.96 10.77 -7.41
C LEU A 26 -13.74 10.38 -8.66
N GLY A 27 -15.09 10.28 -8.57
CA GLY A 27 -15.94 9.92 -9.71
C GLY A 27 -15.64 8.52 -10.26
N LEU A 28 -15.13 7.63 -9.42
CA LEU A 28 -14.81 6.25 -9.79
C LEU A 28 -16.11 5.51 -10.15
N GLU A 29 -16.06 4.71 -11.22
CA GLU A 29 -17.15 3.82 -11.60
C GLU A 29 -17.48 2.88 -10.42
N GLU A 30 -18.77 2.55 -10.22
CA GLU A 30 -19.23 1.75 -9.06
C GLU A 30 -18.46 0.45 -8.89
N GLU A 31 -18.02 -0.17 -9.99
CA GLU A 31 -17.24 -1.41 -9.99
C GLU A 31 -15.83 -1.23 -9.40
N ALA A 32 -15.20 -0.07 -9.64
CA ALA A 32 -13.91 0.27 -9.04
C ALA A 32 -14.07 0.56 -7.54
N ALA A 33 -15.13 1.25 -7.13
CA ALA A 33 -15.43 1.51 -5.72
C ALA A 33 -15.74 0.21 -4.95
N ALA A 34 -16.51 -0.71 -5.56
CA ALA A 34 -16.81 -2.01 -4.98
C ALA A 34 -15.55 -2.89 -4.82
N LEU A 35 -14.63 -2.85 -5.79
CA LEU A 35 -13.32 -3.50 -5.68
C LEU A 35 -12.52 -2.95 -4.50
N ILE A 36 -12.48 -1.62 -4.34
CA ILE A 36 -11.75 -0.98 -3.25
C ILE A 36 -12.38 -1.34 -1.89
N ALA A 37 -13.70 -1.35 -1.78
CA ALA A 37 -14.42 -1.79 -0.59
C ALA A 37 -14.13 -3.25 -0.22
N ALA A 38 -14.14 -4.16 -1.21
CA ALA A 38 -13.81 -5.57 -0.99
C ALA A 38 -12.37 -5.76 -0.51
N GLU A 39 -11.42 -4.98 -1.04
CA GLU A 39 -10.04 -4.97 -0.57
C GLU A 39 -9.90 -4.39 0.85
N LEU A 40 -10.76 -3.44 1.26
CA LEU A 40 -10.81 -2.92 2.63
C LEU A 40 -11.36 -3.92 3.65
N ASP A 41 -12.13 -4.93 3.22
CA ASP A 41 -12.65 -5.98 4.10
C ASP A 41 -11.78 -7.26 4.10
N ALA A 42 -10.91 -7.45 3.10
CA ALA A 42 -10.07 -8.66 2.96
C ALA A 42 -8.88 -8.70 3.95
N PRO A 43 -8.49 -9.82 4.57
CA PRO A 43 -7.27 -9.89 5.39
C PRO A 43 -6.02 -9.36 4.64
N LEU A 44 -5.12 -8.69 5.36
CA LEU A 44 -3.88 -8.19 4.77
C LEU A 44 -3.04 -9.33 4.19
N ASP A 45 -2.94 -9.38 2.85
CA ASP A 45 -2.11 -10.35 2.14
C ASP A 45 -1.02 -9.65 1.33
N VAL A 46 0.15 -9.51 1.95
CA VAL A 46 1.34 -8.93 1.32
C VAL A 46 1.84 -9.79 0.15
N GLY A 47 1.59 -11.10 0.18
CA GLY A 47 1.94 -12.01 -0.90
C GLY A 47 1.13 -11.74 -2.17
N ARG A 48 -0.17 -11.53 -2.02
CA ARG A 48 -1.06 -11.15 -3.12
C ARG A 48 -0.62 -9.84 -3.78
N VAL A 49 -0.20 -8.85 -3.00
CA VAL A 49 0.31 -7.57 -3.53
C VAL A 49 1.63 -7.76 -4.28
N ALA A 50 2.57 -8.51 -3.70
CA ALA A 50 3.85 -8.78 -4.34
C ALA A 50 3.69 -9.54 -5.67
N ALA A 51 2.71 -10.45 -5.75
CA ALA A 51 2.41 -11.22 -6.95
C ALA A 51 1.89 -10.37 -8.13
N LEU A 52 1.52 -9.10 -7.91
CA LEU A 52 1.16 -8.17 -8.99
C LEU A 52 2.38 -7.75 -9.81
N ALA A 53 3.60 -7.83 -9.24
CA ALA A 53 4.83 -7.50 -9.94
C ALA A 53 5.23 -8.65 -10.88
N ARG A 54 5.29 -8.37 -12.19
CA ARG A 54 5.74 -9.36 -13.19
C ARG A 54 7.22 -9.24 -13.52
N ASN A 55 7.84 -8.15 -13.12
CA ASN A 55 9.25 -7.83 -13.35
C ASN A 55 9.76 -6.87 -12.27
N GLU A 56 11.09 -6.68 -12.24
CA GLU A 56 11.77 -5.84 -11.23
C GLU A 56 11.32 -4.37 -11.24
N ARG A 57 10.99 -3.85 -12.44
CA ARG A 57 10.46 -2.48 -12.56
C ARG A 57 9.11 -2.35 -11.88
N GLU A 58 8.17 -3.25 -12.18
CA GLU A 58 6.85 -3.26 -11.55
C GLU A 58 6.94 -3.49 -10.03
N ALA A 59 7.87 -4.34 -9.58
CA ALA A 59 8.15 -4.53 -8.17
C ALA A 59 8.58 -3.22 -7.50
N THR A 60 9.50 -2.49 -8.13
CA THR A 60 9.97 -1.18 -7.67
C THR A 60 8.83 -0.16 -7.61
N GLU A 61 7.97 -0.11 -8.65
CA GLU A 61 6.83 0.79 -8.73
C GLU A 61 5.78 0.49 -7.64
N ILE A 62 5.46 -0.79 -7.40
CA ILE A 62 4.53 -1.22 -6.34
C ILE A 62 5.06 -0.84 -4.95
N TYR A 63 6.35 -1.05 -4.71
CA TYR A 63 6.98 -0.68 -3.44
C TYR A 63 6.95 0.83 -3.22
N ALA A 64 7.38 1.61 -4.22
CA ALA A 64 7.39 3.08 -4.15
C ALA A 64 5.97 3.65 -3.94
N ALA A 65 4.96 3.12 -4.65
CA ALA A 65 3.57 3.54 -4.46
C ALA A 65 3.04 3.21 -3.07
N SER A 66 3.50 2.10 -2.47
CA SER A 66 3.11 1.73 -1.11
C SER A 66 3.81 2.60 -0.07
N LEU A 67 5.09 2.90 -0.26
CA LEU A 67 5.89 3.79 0.57
C LEU A 67 5.31 5.22 0.66
N LEU A 68 4.74 5.74 -0.43
CA LEU A 68 4.15 7.08 -0.45
C LEU A 68 2.84 7.21 0.35
N VAL A 69 2.20 6.08 0.67
CA VAL A 69 0.86 6.07 1.31
C VAL A 69 0.95 5.68 2.77
N VAL A 70 2.00 4.95 3.16
CA VAL A 70 2.16 4.51 4.55
C VAL A 70 2.73 5.61 5.45
N ASP A 71 2.30 5.61 6.71
CA ASP A 71 2.94 6.29 7.82
C ASP A 71 4.16 5.46 8.29
N GLU A 72 5.36 5.93 7.94
CA GLU A 72 6.60 5.30 8.37
C GLU A 72 6.79 5.34 9.89
N ASP A 73 6.10 6.17 10.67
CA ASP A 73 6.22 6.18 12.13
C ASP A 73 5.39 5.09 12.80
N ALA A 74 4.39 4.53 12.11
CA ALA A 74 3.59 3.43 12.59
C ALA A 74 4.35 2.08 12.51
N PRO A 75 4.55 1.35 13.64
CA PRO A 75 5.31 0.10 13.66
C PRO A 75 4.74 -1.00 12.76
N ALA A 76 3.42 -1.05 12.62
CA ALA A 76 2.75 -2.03 11.78
C ALA A 76 3.02 -1.79 10.29
N GLU A 77 3.03 -0.52 9.87
CA GLU A 77 3.30 -0.08 8.49
C GLU A 77 4.77 -0.28 8.09
N LYS A 78 5.70 0.00 9.01
CA LYS A 78 7.11 -0.41 8.87
C LYS A 78 7.25 -1.91 8.65
N GLY A 79 6.52 -2.72 9.42
CA GLY A 79 6.48 -4.18 9.27
C GLY A 79 5.95 -4.62 7.90
N TYR A 80 4.86 -3.99 7.44
CA TYR A 80 4.31 -4.21 6.11
C TYR A 80 5.32 -3.92 5.00
N LEU A 81 5.99 -2.75 5.03
CA LEU A 81 6.99 -2.39 4.03
C LEU A 81 8.17 -3.37 4.02
N ALA A 82 8.65 -3.79 5.19
CA ALA A 82 9.72 -4.78 5.27
C ALA A 82 9.31 -6.13 4.65
N MET A 83 8.10 -6.61 4.93
CA MET A 83 7.56 -7.83 4.34
C MET A 83 7.35 -7.70 2.82
N LEU A 84 6.92 -6.53 2.35
CA LEU A 84 6.69 -6.26 0.94
C LEU A 84 8.01 -6.25 0.16
N ALA A 85 9.03 -5.55 0.65
CA ALA A 85 10.37 -5.54 0.05
C ALA A 85 10.94 -6.96 -0.08
N ALA A 86 10.83 -7.76 0.97
CA ALA A 86 11.30 -9.14 0.98
C ALA A 86 10.58 -10.02 -0.05
N ARG A 87 9.24 -9.88 -0.17
CA ARG A 87 8.45 -10.66 -1.14
C ARG A 87 8.64 -10.22 -2.58
N LEU A 88 8.91 -8.95 -2.81
CA LEU A 88 9.24 -8.39 -4.11
C LEU A 88 10.68 -8.69 -4.54
N GLY A 89 11.52 -9.22 -3.63
CA GLY A 89 12.91 -9.53 -3.91
C GLY A 89 13.76 -8.28 -4.17
N LEU A 90 13.41 -7.14 -3.56
CA LEU A 90 14.12 -5.88 -3.79
C LEU A 90 15.45 -5.84 -3.03
N ASP A 91 16.47 -5.30 -3.69
CA ASP A 91 17.77 -5.07 -3.08
C ASP A 91 17.65 -4.05 -1.92
N PRO A 92 18.25 -4.31 -0.74
CA PRO A 92 18.21 -3.37 0.39
C PRO A 92 18.73 -1.97 0.07
N ALA A 93 19.72 -1.83 -0.81
CA ALA A 93 20.25 -0.53 -1.24
C ALA A 93 19.23 0.22 -2.11
N LEU A 94 18.49 -0.49 -2.96
CA LEU A 94 17.40 0.10 -3.73
C LEU A 94 16.28 0.59 -2.80
N VAL A 95 15.89 -0.24 -1.82
CA VAL A 95 14.89 0.15 -0.81
C VAL A 95 15.32 1.41 -0.07
N ALA A 96 16.56 1.46 0.44
CA ALA A 96 17.08 2.64 1.10
C ALA A 96 17.08 3.89 0.20
N HIS A 97 17.41 3.73 -1.08
CA HIS A 97 17.34 4.82 -2.05
C HIS A 97 15.90 5.34 -2.25
N LEU A 98 14.91 4.45 -2.32
CA LEU A 98 13.50 4.83 -2.45
C LEU A 98 12.99 5.59 -1.22
N HIS A 99 13.34 5.15 0.00
CA HIS A 99 13.03 5.88 1.24
C HIS A 99 13.65 7.28 1.24
N ALA A 100 14.94 7.40 0.89
CA ALA A 100 15.61 8.70 0.83
C ALA A 100 14.96 9.66 -0.18
N LYS A 101 14.42 9.12 -1.29
CA LYS A 101 13.73 9.91 -2.31
C LYS A 101 12.31 10.28 -1.88
N ALA A 102 11.58 9.37 -1.24
CA ALA A 102 10.23 9.63 -0.73
C ALA A 102 10.24 10.75 0.33
N ALA A 103 11.22 10.74 1.24
CA ALA A 103 11.40 11.78 2.27
C ALA A 103 11.69 13.19 1.72
N GLN A 104 11.97 13.35 0.42
CA GLN A 104 12.13 14.66 -0.23
C GLN A 104 10.81 15.20 -0.82
N LEU A 105 9.78 14.36 -0.90
CA LEU A 105 8.49 14.68 -1.53
C LEU A 105 7.40 15.06 -0.52
N VAL A 106 7.65 14.88 0.78
CA VAL A 106 6.75 15.16 1.90
C VAL A 106 7.36 16.23 2.79
#